data_AF-J7THG7-F1
#
_entry.id   AF-J7THG7-F1
#
_cell.length_a   1.000
_cell.length_b   1.000
_cell.length_c   1.000
_cell.angle_alpha   90.00
_cell.angle_beta   90.00
_cell.angle_gamma   90.00
#
_symmetry.space_group_name_H-M   'P 1'
#
loop_
_entity.id
_entity.type
_entity.pdbx_description
1 polymer ?
#
loop_
_entity_poly.entity_id
_entity_poly.type
_entity_poly.pdbx_seq_one_letter_code
_entity_poly.pdbx_strand_id
1 'polypeptide(L)'
;MVSKVLSFLLYYPQVVLPVCGGAIAYLSVYKKRPLKTRFLTLSILVLLTFLLSLIDNPFSQRTYSGLLLAFYYVYVFSPLSVACSITALLKSIYHYKLFRMPLALVLVINGSIMTGLTILNLILFFGELSTSLTLSCVSFILIAISAMLQLVVGEIETKKVKAILIQLQSQGRTL
;
A
#
# COMPACT_ATOMS: atom_id res chain seq x y z
N MET A 1 11.81 7.65 -20.92
CA MET A 1 11.44 7.15 -19.56
C MET A 1 11.16 5.65 -19.54
N VAL A 2 10.31 5.10 -20.41
CA VAL A 2 9.93 3.67 -20.43
C VAL A 2 11.14 2.71 -20.51
N SER A 3 12.14 3.00 -21.34
CA SER A 3 13.37 2.19 -21.46
C SER A 3 14.20 2.12 -20.16
N LYS A 4 14.23 3.20 -19.36
CA LYS A 4 14.92 3.21 -18.06
C LYS A 4 14.15 2.43 -16.99
N VAL A 5 12.82 2.53 -16.98
CA VAL A 5 11.97 1.77 -16.05
C VAL A 5 12.06 0.27 -16.34
N LEU A 6 12.08 -0.13 -17.61
CA LEU A 6 12.24 -1.53 -18.01
C LEU A 6 13.64 -2.06 -17.65
N SER A 7 14.68 -1.26 -17.88
CA SER A 7 16.05 -1.62 -17.49
C SER A 7 16.19 -1.77 -15.97
N PHE A 8 15.55 -0.89 -15.19
CA PHE A 8 15.49 -1.00 -13.73
C PHE A 8 14.82 -2.30 -13.27
N LEU A 9 13.67 -2.66 -13.88
CA LEU A 9 12.94 -3.88 -13.55
C LEU A 9 13.79 -5.15 -13.77
N LEU A 10 14.66 -5.11 -14.79
CA LEU A 10 15.53 -6.22 -15.16
C LEU A 10 16.84 -6.26 -14.35
N TYR A 11 17.33 -5.11 -13.86
CA TYR A 11 18.60 -5.01 -13.14
C TYR A 11 18.48 -5.32 -11.63
N TYR A 12 17.29 -5.10 -11.03
CA TYR A 12 17.01 -5.43 -9.63
C TYR A 12 15.94 -6.53 -9.47
N PRO A 13 16.14 -7.72 -10.07
CA PRO A 13 15.15 -8.80 -10.02
C PRO A 13 14.89 -9.28 -8.59
N GLN A 14 15.89 -9.12 -7.71
CA GLN A 14 15.83 -9.47 -6.28
C GLN A 14 14.78 -8.66 -5.50
N VAL A 15 14.45 -7.45 -5.96
CA VAL A 15 13.44 -6.59 -5.34
C VAL A 15 12.09 -6.76 -6.04
N VAL A 16 12.09 -6.91 -7.37
CA VAL A 16 10.88 -7.05 -8.17
C VAL A 16 10.19 -8.41 -7.95
N LEU A 17 10.95 -9.50 -7.85
CA LEU A 17 10.41 -10.85 -7.68
C LEU A 17 9.67 -11.05 -6.36
N PRO A 18 10.14 -10.58 -5.18
CA PRO A 18 9.36 -10.65 -3.95
C PRO A 18 8.12 -9.76 -3.96
N VAL A 19 8.16 -8.61 -4.64
CA VAL A 19 6.98 -7.71 -4.76
C VAL A 19 5.89 -8.36 -5.58
N CYS A 20 6.23 -8.83 -6.79
CA CYS A 20 5.30 -9.51 -7.67
C CYS A 20 4.88 -10.87 -7.09
N GLY A 21 5.84 -11.67 -6.62
CA GLY A 21 5.62 -12.99 -6.03
C GLY A 21 4.80 -12.91 -4.73
N GLY A 22 5.07 -11.94 -3.87
CA GLY A 22 4.30 -11.69 -2.65
C GLY A 22 2.87 -11.24 -2.94
N ALA A 23 2.67 -10.32 -3.89
CA ALA A 23 1.34 -9.90 -4.32
C ALA A 23 0.56 -11.08 -4.95
N ILE A 24 1.19 -11.89 -5.80
CA ILE A 24 0.57 -13.05 -6.46
C ILE A 24 0.28 -14.17 -5.44
N ALA A 25 1.20 -14.45 -4.53
CA ALA A 25 1.01 -15.45 -3.47
C ALA A 25 -0.11 -15.02 -2.51
N TYR A 26 -0.13 -13.75 -2.12
CA TYR A 26 -1.21 -13.21 -1.30
C TYR A 26 -2.57 -13.33 -2.01
N LEU A 27 -2.67 -12.93 -3.28
CA LEU A 27 -3.89 -13.07 -4.08
C LEU A 27 -4.31 -14.55 -4.25
N SER A 28 -3.34 -15.44 -4.43
CA SER A 28 -3.57 -16.89 -4.58
C SER A 28 -4.10 -17.53 -3.29
N VAL A 29 -3.55 -17.16 -2.13
CA VAL A 29 -3.94 -17.71 -0.82
C VAL A 29 -5.26 -17.10 -0.33
N TYR A 30 -5.47 -15.80 -0.55
CA TYR A 30 -6.64 -15.08 -0.01
C TYR A 30 -7.88 -15.06 -0.90
N LYS A 31 -7.83 -15.68 -2.10
CA LYS A 31 -9.00 -15.89 -2.98
C LYS A 31 -10.20 -16.54 -2.25
N LYS A 32 -9.97 -17.22 -1.12
CA LYS A 32 -11.00 -17.95 -0.35
C LYS A 32 -11.73 -17.17 0.76
N ARG A 33 -11.33 -15.94 1.15
CA ARG A 33 -12.02 -15.21 2.25
C ARG A 33 -12.39 -13.77 1.86
N PRO A 34 -13.64 -13.51 1.43
CA PRO A 34 -14.00 -12.24 0.80
C PRO A 34 -14.17 -11.03 1.74
N LEU A 35 -14.10 -11.17 3.07
CA LEU A 35 -14.61 -10.10 3.95
C LEU A 35 -13.79 -9.70 5.18
N LYS A 36 -12.64 -10.33 5.50
CA LYS A 36 -11.80 -9.81 6.60
C LYS A 36 -10.86 -8.73 6.07
N THR A 37 -11.24 -7.48 6.32
CA THR A 37 -10.44 -6.28 6.15
C THR A 37 -9.14 -6.38 6.96
N ARG A 38 -8.01 -6.36 6.26
CA ARG A 38 -6.79 -5.81 6.84
C ARG A 38 -6.09 -4.98 5.77
N PHE A 39 -6.64 -3.77 5.55
CA PHE A 39 -5.84 -2.64 5.09
C PHE A 39 -4.75 -2.25 6.12
N LEU A 40 -4.81 -2.87 7.30
CA LEU A 40 -3.89 -2.75 8.43
C LEU A 40 -2.42 -2.98 8.07
N THR A 41 -2.10 -3.88 7.15
CA THR A 41 -0.70 -4.22 6.85
C THR A 41 0.08 -3.02 6.34
N LEU A 42 -0.48 -2.25 5.40
CA LEU A 42 0.18 -1.06 4.86
C LEU A 42 0.30 0.04 5.91
N SER A 43 -0.73 0.23 6.73
CA SER A 43 -0.70 1.25 7.79
C SER A 43 0.28 0.90 8.91
N ILE A 44 0.41 -0.38 9.29
CA ILE A 44 1.47 -0.84 10.20
C ILE A 44 2.83 -0.58 9.57
N LEU A 45 3.00 -0.89 8.29
CA LEU A 45 4.25 -0.70 7.58
C LEU A 45 4.66 0.79 7.55
N VAL A 46 3.73 1.69 7.28
CA VAL A 46 3.94 3.14 7.36
C VAL A 46 4.31 3.56 8.78
N LEU A 47 3.57 3.10 9.79
CA LEU A 47 3.84 3.43 11.19
C LEU A 47 5.23 2.97 11.64
N LEU A 48 5.63 1.74 11.28
CA LEU A 48 6.94 1.20 11.59
C LEU A 48 8.05 2.04 10.94
N THR A 49 7.86 2.46 9.69
CA THR A 49 8.79 3.33 8.96
C THR A 49 8.92 4.70 9.62
N PHE A 50 7.80 5.26 10.08
CA PHE A 50 7.79 6.50 10.83
C PHE A 50 8.54 6.38 12.16
N LEU A 51 8.29 5.32 12.95
CA LEU A 51 9.01 5.07 14.20
C LEU A 51 10.51 4.88 13.98
N LEU A 52 10.90 4.14 12.94
CA LEU A 52 12.30 4.00 12.54
C LEU A 52 12.94 5.34 12.18
N SER A 53 12.20 6.24 11.53
CA SER A 53 12.71 7.58 11.20
C SER A 53 12.92 8.49 12.42
N LEU A 54 12.22 8.23 13.53
CA LEU A 54 12.46 8.92 14.80
C LEU A 54 13.73 8.42 15.50
N ILE A 55 14.04 7.13 15.34
CA ILE A 55 15.23 6.49 15.95
C ILE A 55 16.48 6.81 15.13
N ASP A 56 16.40 6.66 13.81
CA ASP A 56 17.50 6.86 12.87
C ASP A 56 17.16 8.00 11.91
N ASN A 57 17.31 9.23 12.42
CA ASN A 57 16.92 10.45 11.69
C ASN A 57 17.87 10.70 10.50
N PRO A 58 17.39 10.68 9.24
CA PRO A 58 18.22 10.92 8.07
C PRO A 58 18.68 12.39 7.93
N PHE A 59 18.10 13.30 8.71
CA PHE A 59 18.46 14.72 8.72
C PHE A 59 19.49 15.08 9.81
N SER A 60 19.93 14.13 10.63
CA SER A 60 20.99 14.42 11.61
C SER A 60 22.36 14.50 10.90
N GLN A 61 23.20 15.46 11.28
CA GLN A 61 24.53 15.67 10.71
C GLN A 61 25.59 14.64 11.18
N ARG A 62 25.17 13.50 11.74
CA ARG A 62 26.09 12.44 12.19
C ARG A 62 26.49 11.56 11.01
N THR A 63 27.74 11.10 10.99
CA THR A 63 28.37 10.37 9.88
C THR A 63 27.65 9.09 9.43
N TYR A 64 26.86 8.47 10.32
CA TYR A 64 26.09 7.25 10.05
C TYR A 64 24.57 7.41 10.17
N SER A 65 24.08 8.66 10.27
CA SER A 65 22.65 8.90 10.49
C SER A 65 21.83 8.57 9.25
N GLY A 66 20.71 7.88 9.44
CA GLY A 66 19.79 7.51 8.36
C GLY A 66 20.21 6.29 7.55
N LEU A 67 21.34 5.64 7.88
CA LEU A 67 21.81 4.46 7.17
C LEU A 67 20.86 3.27 7.39
N LEU A 68 20.48 3.01 8.64
CA LEU A 68 19.54 1.92 8.98
C LEU A 68 18.17 2.19 8.34
N LEU A 69 17.71 3.44 8.41
CA LEU A 69 16.47 3.85 7.76
C LEU A 69 16.54 3.65 6.24
N ALA A 70 17.64 4.04 5.60
CA ALA A 70 17.82 3.86 4.16
C ALA A 70 17.79 2.37 3.77
N PHE A 71 18.53 1.50 4.47
CA PHE A 71 18.51 0.05 4.25
C PHE A 71 17.11 -0.53 4.40
N TYR A 72 16.43 -0.22 5.51
CA TYR A 72 15.06 -0.66 5.72
C TYR A 72 14.11 -0.14 4.62
N TYR A 73 14.28 1.10 4.20
CA TYR A 73 13.42 1.73 3.20
C TYR A 73 13.54 1.04 1.83
N VAL A 74 14.78 0.77 1.40
CA VAL A 74 15.10 0.11 0.12
C VAL A 74 14.56 -1.31 0.07
N TYR A 75 14.92 -2.10 1.08
CA TYR A 75 14.77 -3.55 1.02
C TYR A 75 13.44 -4.05 1.59
N VAL A 76 12.80 -3.27 2.45
CA VAL A 76 11.58 -3.66 3.15
C VAL A 76 10.42 -2.76 2.78
N PHE A 77 10.51 -1.46 3.07
CA PHE A 77 9.36 -0.55 2.93
C PHE A 77 8.91 -0.42 1.47
N SER A 78 9.81 -0.02 0.58
CA SER A 78 9.49 0.28 -0.81
C SER A 78 8.85 -0.91 -1.53
N PRO A 79 9.46 -2.12 -1.56
CA PRO A 79 8.84 -3.27 -2.18
C PRO A 79 7.52 -3.68 -1.51
N LEU A 80 7.48 -3.76 -0.18
CA LEU A 80 6.29 -4.23 0.53
C LEU A 80 5.12 -3.25 0.44
N SER A 81 5.41 -1.94 0.37
CA SER A 81 4.38 -0.90 0.20
C SER A 81 3.68 -1.01 -1.15
N VAL A 82 4.41 -1.32 -2.23
CA VAL A 82 3.86 -1.57 -3.57
C VAL A 82 3.01 -2.84 -3.59
N ALA A 83 3.49 -3.94 -3.00
CA ALA A 83 2.73 -5.18 -2.94
C ALA A 83 1.42 -5.00 -2.15
N CYS A 84 1.49 -4.28 -1.01
CA CYS A 84 0.32 -4.00 -0.18
C CYS A 84 -0.66 -3.02 -0.84
N SER A 85 -0.18 -1.99 -1.57
CA SER A 85 -1.04 -1.02 -2.23
C SER A 85 -1.81 -1.63 -3.41
N ILE A 86 -1.16 -2.45 -4.24
CA ILE A 86 -1.80 -3.22 -5.32
C ILE A 86 -2.87 -4.15 -4.74
N THR A 87 -2.54 -4.83 -3.66
CA THR A 87 -3.47 -5.73 -2.96
C THR A 87 -4.70 -4.96 -2.44
N ALA A 88 -4.49 -3.79 -1.83
CA ALA A 88 -5.57 -2.94 -1.35
C ALA A 88 -6.45 -2.43 -2.49
N LEU A 89 -5.86 -2.05 -3.63
CA LEU A 89 -6.58 -1.62 -4.83
C LEU A 89 -7.45 -2.75 -5.41
N LEU A 90 -6.86 -3.93 -5.66
CA LEU A 90 -7.59 -5.07 -6.20
C LEU A 90 -8.78 -5.44 -5.31
N LYS A 91 -8.56 -5.48 -3.99
CA LYS A 91 -9.63 -5.77 -3.03
C LYS A 91 -10.74 -4.73 -3.05
N SER A 92 -10.39 -3.44 -3.16
CA SER A 92 -11.37 -2.36 -3.26
C SER A 92 -12.19 -2.47 -4.56
N ILE A 93 -11.57 -2.85 -5.68
CA ILE A 93 -12.28 -3.08 -6.95
C ILE A 93 -13.25 -4.26 -6.84
N TYR A 94 -12.83 -5.38 -6.25
CA TYR A 94 -13.71 -6.52 -6.02
C TYR A 94 -14.88 -6.17 -5.10
N HIS A 95 -14.62 -5.42 -4.03
CA HIS A 95 -15.67 -4.97 -3.11
C HIS A 95 -16.68 -4.05 -3.80
N TYR A 96 -16.21 -3.10 -4.60
CA TYR A 96 -17.06 -2.22 -5.40
C TYR A 96 -17.93 -3.00 -6.40
N LYS A 97 -17.37 -4.01 -7.08
CA LYS A 97 -18.14 -4.86 -8.00
C LYS A 97 -19.25 -5.64 -7.31
N LEU A 98 -19.03 -6.07 -6.07
CA LEU A 98 -19.99 -6.90 -5.32
C LEU A 98 -21.11 -6.07 -4.67
N PHE A 99 -20.79 -4.95 -4.03
CA PHE A 99 -21.77 -4.18 -3.24
C PHE A 99 -22.19 -2.85 -3.88
N ARG A 100 -21.47 -2.35 -4.91
CA ARG A 100 -21.76 -1.10 -5.64
C ARG A 100 -22.06 0.13 -4.76
N MET A 101 -21.41 0.22 -3.59
CA MET A 101 -21.59 1.34 -2.67
C MET A 101 -20.72 2.55 -3.07
N PRO A 102 -21.15 3.79 -2.78
CA PRO A 102 -20.37 4.99 -3.09
C PRO A 102 -19.07 5.07 -2.27
N LEU A 103 -19.03 4.49 -1.06
CA LEU A 103 -17.81 4.44 -0.24
C LEU A 103 -16.73 3.53 -0.86
N ALA A 104 -17.14 2.40 -1.44
CA ALA A 104 -16.24 1.50 -2.17
C ALA A 104 -15.57 2.21 -3.36
N LEU A 105 -16.28 3.11 -4.04
CA LEU A 105 -15.70 3.91 -5.12
C LEU A 105 -14.56 4.81 -4.60
N VAL A 106 -14.78 5.49 -3.46
CA VAL A 106 -13.75 6.31 -2.80
C VAL A 106 -12.53 5.47 -2.45
N LEU A 107 -12.72 4.24 -1.95
CA LEU A 107 -11.64 3.31 -1.64
C LEU A 107 -10.87 2.83 -2.89
N VAL A 108 -11.54 2.68 -4.03
CA VAL A 108 -10.88 2.35 -5.32
C VAL A 108 -10.03 3.52 -5.80
N ILE A 109 -10.57 4.74 -5.76
CA ILE A 109 -9.85 5.96 -6.17
C ILE A 109 -8.63 6.17 -5.27
N ASN A 110 -8.82 6.15 -3.95
CA ASN A 110 -7.73 6.30 -3.00
C ASN A 110 -6.69 5.18 -3.14
N GLY A 111 -7.13 3.92 -3.29
CA GLY A 111 -6.25 2.79 -3.57
C GLY A 111 -5.42 2.96 -4.86
N SER A 112 -5.99 3.60 -5.88
CA SER A 112 -5.31 3.86 -7.16
C SER A 112 -4.22 4.94 -6.99
N ILE A 113 -4.57 6.04 -6.31
CA ILE A 113 -3.62 7.11 -5.96
C ILE A 113 -2.48 6.55 -5.10
N MET A 114 -2.81 5.76 -4.09
CA MET A 114 -1.84 5.12 -3.20
C MET A 114 -0.87 4.20 -3.96
N THR A 115 -1.40 3.39 -4.87
CA THR A 115 -0.59 2.50 -5.70
C THR A 115 0.36 3.31 -6.58
N GLY A 116 -0.14 4.35 -7.24
CA GLY A 116 0.68 5.28 -8.04
C GLY A 116 1.78 5.93 -7.22
N LEU A 117 1.48 6.42 -6.01
CA LEU A 117 2.47 7.01 -5.11
C LEU A 117 3.54 6.01 -4.66
N THR A 118 3.16 4.76 -4.32
CA THR A 118 4.14 3.74 -3.92
C THR A 118 5.07 3.34 -5.07
N ILE A 119 4.54 3.26 -6.30
CA ILE A 119 5.35 2.97 -7.49
C ILE A 119 6.27 4.15 -7.83
N LEU A 120 5.75 5.38 -7.78
CA LEU A 120 6.55 6.58 -7.97
C LEU A 120 7.69 6.63 -6.96
N ASN A 121 7.39 6.36 -5.69
CA ASN A 121 8.37 6.37 -4.61
C ASN A 121 9.45 5.29 -4.78
N LEU A 122 9.08 4.10 -5.26
CA LEU A 122 10.03 3.05 -5.65
C LEU A 122 10.96 3.51 -6.79
N ILE A 123 10.39 4.14 -7.82
CA ILE A 123 11.16 4.65 -8.97
C ILE A 123 12.10 5.79 -8.55
N LEU A 124 11.63 6.73 -7.72
CA LEU A 124 12.45 7.86 -7.25
C LEU A 124 13.65 7.39 -6.43
N PHE A 125 13.48 6.33 -5.63
CA PHE A 125 14.54 5.84 -4.78
C PHE A 125 15.62 5.06 -5.55
N PHE A 126 15.23 4.24 -6.53
CA PHE A 126 16.18 3.40 -7.27
C PHE A 126 16.63 3.99 -8.62
N GLY A 127 15.81 4.82 -9.24
CA GLY A 127 16.01 5.32 -10.59
C GLY A 127 16.91 6.55 -10.64
N GLU A 128 18.13 6.49 -10.08
CA GLU A 128 19.23 7.48 -10.23
C GLU A 128 18.84 8.97 -10.19
N LEU A 129 17.71 9.33 -9.57
CA LEU A 129 17.24 10.71 -9.47
C LEU A 129 17.69 11.26 -8.11
N SER A 130 19.01 11.43 -7.99
CA SER A 130 19.74 11.85 -6.78
C SER A 130 19.30 13.20 -6.18
N THR A 131 18.36 13.91 -6.80
CA THR A 131 17.80 15.19 -6.35
C THR A 131 16.51 15.07 -5.51
N SER A 132 16.05 13.85 -5.19
CA SER A 132 14.64 13.61 -4.82
C SER A 132 14.36 13.20 -3.37
N LEU A 133 15.32 13.23 -2.42
CA LEU A 133 15.03 12.79 -1.04
C LEU A 133 13.79 13.51 -0.46
N THR A 134 13.69 14.82 -0.69
CA THR A 134 12.52 15.64 -0.33
C THR A 134 11.23 15.15 -0.98
N LEU A 135 11.25 14.83 -2.28
CA LEU A 135 10.07 14.36 -3.01
C LEU A 135 9.67 12.93 -2.59
N SER A 136 10.63 12.08 -2.22
CA SER A 136 10.36 10.77 -1.62
C SER A 136 9.74 10.91 -0.23
N CYS A 137 10.22 11.86 0.59
CA CYS A 137 9.60 12.19 1.88
C CYS A 137 8.16 12.72 1.72
N VAL A 138 7.93 13.63 0.76
CA VAL A 138 6.57 14.12 0.46
C VAL A 138 5.67 12.97 -0.01
N SER A 139 6.17 12.12 -0.90
CA SER A 139 5.45 10.93 -1.37
C SER A 139 5.13 9.98 -0.21
N PHE A 140 6.06 9.80 0.73
CA PHE A 140 5.86 8.99 1.94
C PHE A 140 4.75 9.54 2.82
N ILE A 141 4.70 10.86 3.06
CA ILE A 141 3.63 11.50 3.83
C ILE A 141 2.27 11.28 3.15
N LEU A 142 2.20 11.44 1.83
CA LEU A 142 0.97 11.20 1.06
C LEU A 142 0.55 9.72 1.12
N ILE A 143 1.50 8.78 1.02
CA ILE A 143 1.25 7.34 1.21
C ILE A 143 0.69 7.08 2.61
N ALA A 144 1.25 7.73 3.63
CA ALA A 144 0.80 7.57 5.01
C ALA A 144 -0.65 8.03 5.22
N ILE A 145 -0.98 9.23 4.73
CA ILE A 145 -2.35 9.79 4.78
C ILE A 145 -3.31 8.86 4.03
N SER A 146 -2.94 8.43 2.82
CA SER A 146 -3.77 7.57 1.99
C SER A 146 -3.99 6.19 2.62
N ALA A 147 -2.96 5.61 3.25
CA ALA A 147 -3.07 4.34 3.96
C ALA A 147 -4.01 4.44 5.16
N MET A 148 -3.95 5.54 5.92
CA MET A 148 -4.87 5.80 7.03
C MET A 148 -6.31 5.99 6.56
N LEU A 149 -6.51 6.73 5.46
CA LEU A 149 -7.83 6.89 4.84
C LEU A 149 -8.40 5.55 4.39
N GLN A 150 -7.59 4.71 3.74
CA GLN A 150 -8.00 3.37 3.30
C GLN A 150 -8.41 2.48 4.49
N LEU A 151 -7.71 2.59 5.62
CA LEU A 151 -8.04 1.88 6.85
C LEU A 151 -9.39 2.33 7.41
N VAL A 152 -9.54 3.63 7.67
CA VAL A 152 -10.71 4.19 8.34
C VAL A 152 -11.97 4.01 7.49
N VAL A 153 -11.91 4.40 6.21
CA VAL A 153 -13.04 4.29 5.29
C VAL A 153 -13.39 2.82 5.05
N GLY A 154 -12.38 1.94 4.95
CA GLY A 154 -12.58 0.50 4.79
C GLY A 154 -13.28 -0.16 5.98
N GLU A 155 -12.97 0.25 7.22
CA GLU A 155 -13.69 -0.23 8.40
C GLU A 155 -15.14 0.25 8.46
N ILE A 156 -15.37 1.52 8.14
CA ILE A 156 -16.72 2.10 8.12
C ILE A 156 -17.59 1.36 7.08
N GLU A 157 -17.07 1.14 5.88
CA GLU A 157 -17.80 0.41 4.85
C GLU A 157 -18.13 -1.02 5.27
N THR A 158 -17.15 -1.73 5.85
CA THR A 158 -17.35 -3.12 6.28
C THR A 158 -18.42 -3.23 7.37
N LYS A 159 -18.46 -2.27 8.30
CA LYS A 159 -19.51 -2.20 9.33
C LYS A 159 -20.89 -1.96 8.70
N LYS A 160 -20.98 -1.06 7.71
CA LYS A 160 -22.24 -0.80 6.97
C LYS A 160 -22.72 -2.02 6.20
N VAL A 161 -21.84 -2.67 5.45
CA VAL A 161 -22.17 -3.89 4.69
C VAL A 161 -22.63 -5.02 5.62
N LYS A 162 -21.94 -5.21 6.76
CA LYS A 162 -22.35 -6.22 7.75
C LYS A 162 -23.74 -5.91 8.34
N ALA A 163 -24.04 -4.64 8.63
CA ALA A 163 -25.35 -4.24 9.12
C ALA A 163 -26.46 -4.53 8.09
N ILE A 164 -26.23 -4.19 6.81
CA ILE A 164 -27.17 -4.49 5.71
C ILE A 164 -27.38 -6.01 5.56
N LEU A 165 -26.30 -6.80 5.62
CA LEU A 165 -26.38 -8.25 5.49
C LEU A 165 -27.20 -8.89 6.62
N ILE A 166 -27.01 -8.42 7.86
CA ILE A 166 -27.80 -8.88 9.02
C ILE A 166 -29.27 -8.52 8.85
N GLN A 167 -29.58 -7.32 8.36
CA GLN A 167 -30.96 -6.91 8.09
C GLN A 167 -31.61 -7.80 7.01
N LEU A 168 -30.92 -8.08 5.92
CA LEU A 168 -31.42 -8.96 4.86
C LEU A 168 -31.66 -10.41 5.35
N GLN A 169 -30.76 -10.94 6.18
CA GLN A 169 -30.93 -12.25 6.81
C GLN A 169 -32.14 -12.28 7.76
N SER A 170 -32.35 -11.22 8.55
CA SER A 170 -33.52 -11.13 9.45
C SER A 170 -34.86 -11.02 8.70
N GLN A 171 -34.84 -10.55 7.45
CA GLN A 171 -36.01 -10.46 6.56
C GLN A 171 -36.24 -11.72 5.71
N GLY A 172 -35.47 -12.80 5.92
CA GLY A 172 -35.63 -14.06 5.17
C GLY A 172 -35.26 -13.98 3.69
N ARG A 173 -34.67 -12.88 3.22
CA ARG A 173 -34.14 -12.77 1.84
C ARG A 173 -32.71 -13.26 1.82
N THR A 174 -32.51 -14.49 1.35
CA THR A 174 -31.19 -14.97 0.92
C THR A 174 -30.81 -14.25 -0.37
N LEU A 175 -29.59 -13.71 -0.41
CA LEU A 175 -29.01 -13.02 -1.56
C LEU A 175 -28.65 -14.02 -2.67
#